data_AF-A0A963AVR2-F1
#
_entry.id   AF-A0A963AVR2-F1
#
_cell.length_a   1.000
_cell.length_b   1.000
_cell.length_c   1.000
_cell.angle_alpha   90.00
_cell.angle_beta   90.00
_cell.angle_gamma   90.00
#
_symmetry.space_group_name_H-M   'P 1'
#
loop_
_entity.id
_entity.type
_entity.pdbx_description
1 polymer ?
#
loop_
_entity_poly.entity_id
_entity_poly.type
_entity_poly.pdbx_seq_one_letter_code
_entity_poly.pdbx_strand_id
1 'polypeptide(L)' 'MDDTPKITIQYTCPLCNLVDRRIEVQERADNQGIGEWMEALAVEMATDHDGLHPDCHPSRFTNVRIPTYEGQPVGRAPRQ' A
#
# COMPACT_ATOMS: atom_id res chain seq x y z
N MET A 1 -2.87 4.47 20.95
CA MET A 1 -2.30 5.35 19.91
C MET A 1 -1.29 4.48 19.20
N ASP A 2 -1.64 3.96 18.03
CA ASP A 2 -0.76 3.12 17.23
C ASP A 2 0.34 3.98 16.63
N ASP A 3 1.50 4.00 17.29
CA ASP A 3 2.72 4.72 16.88
C ASP A 3 3.46 3.97 15.76
N THR A 4 2.73 3.27 14.90
CA THR A 4 3.36 2.50 13.83
C THR A 4 3.74 3.45 12.70
N PRO A 5 5.00 3.43 12.23
CA PRO A 5 5.41 4.26 11.12
C PRO A 5 4.52 4.02 9.90
N LYS A 6 4.24 5.11 9.18
CA LYS A 6 3.41 5.12 7.98
C LYS A 6 4.26 5.50 6.78
N ILE A 7 3.91 4.95 5.62
CA ILE A 7 4.47 5.32 4.32
C ILE A 7 3.38 5.83 3.40
N THR A 8 3.73 6.74 2.50
CA THR A 8 2.83 7.17 1.43
C THR A 8 3.05 6.30 0.20
N ILE A 9 2.04 5.54 -0.18
CA ILE A 9 2.04 4.81 -1.46
C ILE A 9 1.27 5.60 -2.51
N GLN A 10 1.64 5.40 -3.78
CA GLN A 10 0.95 6.01 -4.92
C GLN A 10 0.44 4.93 -5.85
N TYR A 11 -0.78 5.09 -6.37
CA TYR A 11 -1.36 4.13 -7.30
C TYR A 11 -2.27 4.79 -8.34
N THR A 12 -2.62 4.03 -9.39
CA THR A 12 -3.54 4.46 -10.46
C THR A 12 -4.61 3.39 -10.72
N CYS A 13 -5.91 3.75 -10.67
CA CYS A 13 -7.00 2.93 -11.24
C CYS A 13 -7.42 3.57 -12.58
N PRO A 14 -7.04 3.00 -13.74
CA PRO A 14 -7.39 3.54 -15.05
C PRO A 14 -8.89 3.47 -15.36
N LEU A 15 -9.62 2.54 -14.72
CA LEU A 15 -11.07 2.40 -14.89
C LEU A 15 -11.84 3.55 -14.22
N CYS A 16 -11.34 4.04 -13.09
CA CYS A 16 -11.96 5.11 -12.32
C CYS A 16 -11.33 6.48 -12.57
N ASN A 17 -10.40 6.57 -13.53
CA ASN A 17 -9.64 7.78 -13.83
C ASN A 17 -8.94 8.37 -12.58
N LEU A 18 -8.58 7.52 -11.63
CA LEU A 18 -7.78 7.91 -10.47
C LEU A 18 -6.32 7.86 -10.88
N VAL A 19 -5.76 9.03 -11.17
CA VAL A 19 -4.36 9.20 -11.54
C VAL A 19 -3.59 9.71 -10.33
N ASP A 20 -2.47 9.06 -10.01
CA ASP A 20 -1.57 9.45 -8.93
C ASP A 20 -2.23 9.59 -7.54
N ARG A 21 -3.21 8.74 -7.24
CA ARG A 21 -3.83 8.69 -5.91
C ARG A 21 -2.78 8.30 -4.87
N ARG A 22 -2.73 9.05 -3.77
CA ARG A 22 -1.80 8.84 -2.66
C ARG A 22 -2.55 8.47 -1.41
N ILE A 23 -2.12 7.42 -0.74
CA ILE A 23 -2.67 7.00 0.55
C ILE A 23 -1.55 6.74 1.54
N GLU A 24 -1.83 7.02 2.81
CA GLU A 24 -0.95 6.69 3.92
C GLU A 24 -1.30 5.31 4.45
N VAL A 25 -0.36 4.38 4.38
CA VAL A 25 -0.52 3.00 4.86
C VAL A 25 0.53 2.69 5.90
N GLN A 26 0.26 1.68 6.70
CA GLN A 26 1.22 1.21 7.70
C GLN A 26 2.48 0.68 7.01
N GLU A 27 3.64 1.13 7.46
CA GLU A 27 4.91 0.53 7.07
C GLU A 27 4.92 -0.93 7.53
N ARG A 28 5.54 -1.81 6.73
CA ARG A 28 5.70 -3.22 7.10
C ARG A 28 6.46 -3.32 8.42
N ALA A 29 5.88 -4.01 9.40
CA ALA A 29 6.56 -4.26 10.66
C ALA A 29 7.74 -5.22 10.46
N ASP A 30 8.75 -5.12 11.33
CA ASP A 30 9.99 -5.89 11.21
C ASP A 30 9.76 -7.41 11.18
N ASN A 31 8.75 -7.88 11.91
CA ASN A 31 8.36 -9.29 12.01
C ASN A 31 7.24 -9.70 11.03
N GLN A 32 6.75 -8.78 10.20
CA GLN A 32 5.65 -9.04 9.27
C GLN A 32 6.18 -9.61 7.95
N GLY A 33 5.57 -10.71 7.50
CA GLY A 33 5.89 -11.29 6.20
C GLY A 33 5.56 -10.34 5.05
N ILE A 34 6.37 -10.31 3.99
CA ILE A 34 6.10 -9.43 2.84
C ILE A 34 4.76 -9.76 2.16
N GLY A 35 4.39 -11.04 2.08
CA GLY A 35 3.10 -11.46 1.50
C GLY A 35 1.92 -10.96 2.32
N GLU A 36 1.98 -11.15 3.64
CA GLU A 36 0.97 -10.65 4.58
C GLU A 36 0.83 -9.11 4.50
N TRP A 37 1.94 -8.40 4.44
CA TRP A 37 1.93 -6.95 4.31
C TRP A 37 1.35 -6.49 2.97
N MET A 38 1.67 -7.18 1.87
CA MET A 38 1.10 -6.89 0.54
C MET A 38 -0.40 -7.17 0.47
N GLU A 39 -0.89 -8.20 1.17
CA GLU A 39 -2.32 -8.48 1.30
C GLU A 39 -3.03 -7.36 2.08
N ALA A 40 -2.48 -6.94 3.21
CA ALA A 40 -3.01 -5.81 3.98
C ALA A 40 -3.00 -4.50 3.16
N LEU A 41 -1.92 -4.25 2.41
CA LEU A 41 -1.80 -3.12 1.50
C LEU A 41 -2.90 -3.12 0.44
N ALA A 42 -3.17 -4.28 -0.16
CA ALA A 42 -4.23 -4.41 -1.16
C ALA A 42 -5.61 -4.10 -0.58
N VAL A 43 -5.88 -4.49 0.67
CA VAL A 43 -7.13 -4.17 1.39
C VAL A 43 -7.25 -2.68 1.68
N GLU A 44 -6.19 -2.02 2.14
CA GLU A 44 -6.17 -0.57 2.37
C GLU A 44 -6.43 0.20 1.08
N MET A 45 -5.77 -0.18 -0.01
CA MET A 45 -6.01 0.40 -1.33
C MET A 45 -7.43 0.14 -1.83
N ALA A 46 -7.97 -1.07 -1.62
CA ALA A 46 -9.35 -1.39 -1.96
C ALA A 46 -10.34 -0.55 -1.15
N THR A 47 -10.07 -0.31 0.14
CA THR A 47 -10.93 0.48 1.02
C THR A 47 -10.94 1.96 0.64
N ASP A 48 -9.77 2.56 0.37
CA ASP A 48 -9.68 3.92 -0.18
C ASP A 48 -10.43 4.04 -1.50
N HIS A 49 -10.36 3.00 -2.32
CA HIS A 49 -10.95 2.98 -3.64
C HIS A 49 -12.47 2.73 -3.63
N ASP A 50 -12.97 1.80 -2.83
CA ASP A 50 -14.39 1.47 -2.66
C ASP A 50 -15.17 2.68 -2.15
N GLY A 51 -14.53 3.50 -1.30
CA GLY A 51 -15.08 4.78 -0.87
C GLY A 51 -15.31 5.79 -2.00
N LEU A 52 -14.69 5.58 -3.16
CA LEU A 52 -14.78 6.45 -4.35
C LEU A 52 -15.61 5.82 -5.48
N HIS A 53 -15.46 4.52 -5.74
CA HIS A 53 -16.14 3.81 -6.81
C HIS A 53 -16.33 2.30 -6.51
N PRO A 54 -17.57 1.83 -6.25
CA PRO A 54 -17.85 0.44 -5.84
C PRO A 54 -17.63 -0.62 -6.93
N ASP A 55 -17.33 -0.23 -8.17
CA ASP A 55 -17.14 -1.15 -9.31
C ASP A 55 -15.67 -1.41 -9.70
N CYS A 56 -14.67 -0.73 -9.11
CA CYS A 56 -13.24 -0.99 -9.43
C CYS A 56 -12.64 -1.94 -8.38
N HIS A 57 -12.19 -3.09 -8.86
CA HIS A 57 -11.62 -4.17 -8.05
C HIS A 57 -10.10 -3.96 -7.85
N PRO A 58 -9.53 -4.24 -6.67
CA PRO A 58 -8.10 -4.01 -6.38
C PRO A 58 -7.12 -4.74 -7.31
N SER A 59 -7.56 -5.83 -7.95
CA SER A 59 -6.81 -6.52 -9.01
C SER A 59 -6.60 -5.68 -10.29
N ARG A 60 -7.17 -4.47 -10.37
CA ARG A 60 -7.07 -3.55 -11.51
C ARG A 60 -6.16 -2.36 -11.24
N PHE A 61 -5.58 -2.26 -10.04
CA PHE A 61 -4.61 -1.22 -9.74
C PHE A 61 -3.35 -1.43 -10.58
N THR A 62 -2.89 -0.34 -11.19
CA THR A 62 -1.67 -0.32 -12.00
C THR A 62 -0.74 0.76 -11.45
N ASN A 63 0.57 0.64 -11.73
CA ASN A 63 1.58 1.60 -11.30
C ASN A 63 1.64 1.82 -9.78
N VAL A 64 1.47 0.76 -8.98
CA VAL A 64 1.64 0.86 -7.52
C VAL A 64 3.11 1.16 -7.21
N ARG A 65 3.36 2.35 -6.67
CA ARG A 65 4.68 2.82 -6.28
C ARG A 65 4.76 2.82 -4.76
N ILE A 66 5.62 1.95 -4.26
CA ILE A 66 5.96 1.85 -2.86
C ILE A 66 7.32 2.54 -2.69
N PRO A 67 7.44 3.60 -1.87
CA PRO A 67 8.71 4.28 -1.69
C PRO A 67 9.70 3.33 -1.01
N THR A 68 10.71 2.90 -1.75
CA THR A 68 11.93 2.28 -1.21
C THR A 68 12.97 3.38 -1.10
N TYR A 69 13.51 3.66 0.08
CA TYR A 69 14.78 4.38 0.17
C TYR A 69 15.86 3.45 -0.38
N GLU A 70 16.77 3.95 -1.24
CA GLU A 70 17.81 3.09 -1.85
C GLU A 70 18.55 2.27 -0.78
N GLY A 71 18.54 0.94 -0.93
CA GLY A 71 19.16 0.00 -0.01
C GLY A 71 18.38 -0.29 1.28
N GLN A 72 17.21 0.32 1.49
CA GLN A 72 16.34 0.05 2.65
C GLN A 72 15.17 -0.85 2.22
N PRO A 73 14.99 -2.02 2.86
CA PRO A 73 13.78 -2.79 2.66
C PRO A 73 12.55 -1.95 3.07
N VAL A 74 11.41 -2.19 2.43
CA VAL A 74 10.14 -1.54 2.76
C VAL A 74 9.69 -2.08 4.13
N GLY A 75 10.18 -1.49 5.21
CA GLY A 75 10.20 -2.05 6.57
C GLY A 75 11.46 -2.85 6.86
N ARG A 76 11.91 -2.92 8.13
CA ARG A 76 13.18 -3.61 8.46
C ARG A 76 12.98 -5.12 8.36
N ALA A 77 14.02 -5.86 7.98
CA ALA A 77 13.97 -7.31 8.05
C ALA A 77 14.04 -7.75 9.53
N PRO A 78 13.38 -8.84 9.94
CA PRO A 78 13.48 -9.30 11.31
C PRO A 78 14.95 -9.62 11.60
N ARG A 79 15.52 -8.98 12.62
CA ARG A 79 16.85 -9.33 13.10
C ARG A 79 16.77 -10.74 13.68
N GLN A 80 17.44 -11.69 13.03
CA GLN A 80 17.71 -13.01 13.61
C GLN A 80 18.68 -12.89 14.79
#